data_AF-A0A946YFD3-F1
#
_entry.id   AF-A0A946YFD3-F1
#
_cell.length_a   1.000
_cell.length_b   1.000
_cell.length_c   1.000
_cell.angle_alpha   90.00
_cell.angle_beta   90.00
_cell.angle_gamma   90.00
#
_symmetry.space_group_name_H-M   'P 1'
#
loop_
_entity.id
_entity.type
_entity.pdbx_description
1 polymer ?
#
loop_
_entity_poly.entity_id
_entity_poly.type
_entity_poly.pdbx_seq_one_letter_code
_entity_poly.pdbx_strand_id
1 'polypeptide(L)'
;MANRLTRIYTRTGDKGDTGLSTGLRVRKDSAQIHAIGDVDELNSVIGMVVAYDIPSELKDTFIYIQHQLFNVGAELNNAEFTFMNKHIVKALEEKIDAYN
;
A
#
# COMPACT_ATOMS: atom_id res chain seq x y z
N MET A 1 -19.24 5.94 11.65
CA MET A 1 -18.22 5.02 11.09
C MET A 1 -17.58 4.30 12.25
N ALA A 2 -17.68 2.97 12.33
CA ALA A 2 -17.06 2.22 13.41
C ALA A 2 -15.54 2.34 13.29
N ASN A 3 -14.85 2.76 14.35
CA ASN A 3 -13.39 2.71 14.41
C ASN A 3 -12.98 1.24 14.26
N ARG A 4 -12.60 0.84 13.04
CA ARG A 4 -12.26 -0.55 12.67
C ARG A 4 -10.99 -1.03 13.38
N LEU A 5 -10.24 -0.11 13.99
CA LEU A 5 -9.04 -0.31 14.76
C LEU A 5 -9.32 -0.06 16.26
N THR A 6 -10.16 -0.89 16.88
CA THR A 6 -10.46 -0.80 18.33
C THR A 6 -9.40 -1.48 19.20
N ARG A 7 -8.71 -2.50 18.67
CA ARG A 7 -7.54 -3.13 19.29
C ARG A 7 -6.49 -3.41 18.24
N ILE A 8 -5.33 -2.78 18.39
CA ILE A 8 -4.22 -2.92 17.43
C ILE A 8 -3.53 -4.28 17.56
N TYR A 9 -3.29 -4.76 18.78
CA TYR A 9 -2.71 -6.09 19.00
C TYR A 9 -3.81 -7.11 19.32
N THR A 10 -3.89 -8.19 18.53
CA THR A 10 -4.90 -9.25 18.69
C THR A 10 -4.30 -10.61 19.02
N ARG A 11 -2.97 -10.78 18.87
CA ARG A 11 -2.22 -12.04 19.05
C ARG A 11 -2.61 -13.18 18.10
N THR A 12 -3.49 -12.93 17.14
CA THR A 12 -3.94 -13.98 16.20
C THR A 12 -2.83 -14.47 15.28
N GLY A 13 -1.72 -13.73 15.15
CA GLY A 13 -0.56 -14.12 14.34
C GLY A 13 0.65 -14.60 15.13
N ASP A 14 0.51 -14.89 16.43
CA ASP A 14 1.63 -15.33 17.28
C ASP A 14 2.20 -16.69 16.87
N LYS A 15 1.44 -17.49 16.12
CA LYS A 15 1.88 -18.78 15.56
C LYS A 15 2.63 -18.64 14.22
N GLY A 16 2.91 -17.42 13.78
CA GLY A 16 3.64 -17.14 12.53
C GLY A 16 2.77 -17.13 11.28
N ASP A 17 1.44 -17.11 11.43
CA ASP A 17 0.47 -17.00 10.36
C ASP A 17 -0.31 -15.68 10.43
N THR A 18 -0.96 -15.30 9.34
CA THR A 18 -1.78 -14.09 9.22
C THR A 18 -2.98 -14.34 8.30
N GLY A 19 -4.02 -13.51 8.42
CA GLY A 19 -5.23 -13.61 7.61
C GLY A 19 -5.19 -12.71 6.38
N LEU A 20 -5.66 -13.23 5.25
CA LEU A 20 -6.04 -12.45 4.07
C LEU A 20 -7.50 -11.99 4.18
N SER A 21 -7.90 -10.97 3.41
CA SER A 21 -9.29 -10.50 3.40
C SER A 21 -10.29 -11.51 2.84
N THR A 22 -9.81 -12.53 2.12
CA THR A 22 -10.59 -13.71 1.70
C THR A 22 -10.95 -14.65 2.86
N GLY A 23 -10.38 -14.43 4.05
CA GLY A 23 -10.51 -15.32 5.21
C GLY A 23 -9.48 -16.45 5.26
N LEU A 24 -8.70 -16.65 4.20
CA LEU A 24 -7.59 -17.61 4.18
C LEU A 24 -6.49 -17.19 5.16
N ARG A 25 -5.78 -18.18 5.73
CA ARG A 25 -4.60 -17.95 6.55
C ARG A 25 -3.34 -18.43 5.84
N VAL A 26 -2.33 -17.58 5.81
CA VAL A 26 -1.04 -17.84 5.17
C VAL A 26 0.09 -17.61 6.16
N ARG A 27 1.24 -18.21 5.90
CA ARG A 27 2.45 -17.96 6.69
C ARG A 27 2.95 -16.53 6.48
N LYS A 28 3.47 -15.91 7.54
CA LYS A 28 4.03 -14.55 7.49
C LYS A 28 5.28 -14.43 6.61
N ASP A 29 5.97 -15.55 6.38
CA ASP A 29 7.14 -15.66 5.49
C ASP A 29 6.76 -16.02 4.03
N SER A 30 5.47 -16.05 3.69
CA SER A 30 5.05 -16.30 2.32
C SER A 30 5.34 -15.12 1.40
N ALA A 31 5.61 -15.40 0.13
CA ALA A 31 5.93 -14.38 -0.88
C ALA A 31 4.84 -13.29 -0.99
N GLN A 32 3.57 -13.66 -0.83
CA GLN A 32 2.45 -12.72 -0.85
C GLN A 32 2.52 -11.73 0.31
N ILE A 33 2.84 -12.18 1.53
CA ILE A 33 2.96 -11.30 2.70
C ILE A 33 4.21 -10.43 2.60
N HIS A 34 5.31 -10.97 2.06
CA HIS A 34 6.50 -10.17 1.75
C HIS A 34 6.18 -9.03 0.78
N ALA A 35 5.50 -9.31 -0.34
CA ALA A 35 5.12 -8.28 -1.30
C ALA A 35 4.21 -7.19 -0.68
N ILE A 36 3.24 -7.59 0.16
CA ILE A 36 2.40 -6.63 0.89
C ILE A 36 3.24 -5.78 1.85
N GLY A 37 4.19 -6.39 2.55
CA GLY A 37 5.11 -5.71 3.46
C GLY A 37 6.00 -4.70 2.74
N ASP A 38 6.60 -5.08 1.60
CA ASP A 38 7.46 -4.21 0.80
C ASP A 38 6.70 -2.98 0.27
N VAL A 39 5.43 -3.18 -0.14
CA VAL A 39 4.55 -2.08 -0.56
C VAL A 39 4.22 -1.14 0.60
N ASP A 40 3.95 -1.68 1.79
CA ASP A 40 3.68 -0.90 3.00
C ASP A 40 4.93 -0.11 3.47
N GLU A 41 6.11 -0.72 3.36
CA GLU A 41 7.39 -0.08 3.66
C GLU A 41 7.66 1.08 2.69
N LEU A 42 7.53 0.85 1.38
CA LEU A 42 7.66 1.91 0.37
C LEU A 42 6.69 3.06 0.65
N ASN A 43 5.43 2.75 0.95
CA ASN A 43 4.42 3.75 1.25
C ASN A 43 4.79 4.58 2.50
N SER A 44 5.36 3.93 3.51
CA SER A 44 5.86 4.58 4.73
C SER A 44 7.05 5.50 4.46
N VAL A 45 7.99 5.08 3.60
CA VAL A 45 9.12 5.92 3.17
C VAL A 45 8.64 7.15 2.41
N ILE A 46 7.66 7.02 1.52
CA ILE A 46 7.04 8.18 0.85
C ILE A 46 6.39 9.11 1.88
N GLY A 47 5.70 8.54 2.89
CA GLY A 47 5.12 9.31 3.98
C GLY A 47 6.15 10.14 4.75
N MET A 48 7.35 9.61 4.95
CA MET A 48 8.47 10.38 5.52
C MET A 48 8.83 11.57 4.64
N VAL A 49 8.94 11.38 3.31
CA VAL A 49 9.23 12.48 2.37
C VAL A 49 8.13 13.55 2.39
N VAL A 50 6.86 13.15 2.38
CA VAL A 50 5.68 14.03 2.44
C VAL A 50 5.63 14.89 3.72
N ALA A 51 6.25 14.42 4.80
CA ALA A 51 6.33 15.13 6.08
C ALA A 51 7.35 16.29 6.08
N TYR A 52 8.28 16.34 5.11
CA TYR A 52 9.19 17.47 4.93
C TYR A 52 8.55 18.64 4.18
N ASP A 53 9.25 19.77 4.18
CA ASP A 53 8.90 20.93 3.35
C ASP A 53 9.40 20.71 1.92
N ILE A 54 8.48 20.31 1.05
CA ILE A 54 8.70 20.03 -0.37
C ILE A 54 7.67 20.82 -1.21
N PRO A 55 7.93 21.08 -2.50
CA PRO A 55 6.97 21.76 -3.36
C PRO A 55 5.60 21.08 -3.33
N SER A 56 4.53 21.88 -3.27
CA SER A 56 3.15 21.39 -3.11
C SER A 56 2.75 20.39 -4.21
N GLU A 57 3.13 20.66 -5.45
CA GLU A 57 2.83 19.75 -6.57
C GLU A 57 3.50 18.37 -6.41
N LEU A 58 4.72 18.33 -5.89
CA LEU A 58 5.43 17.08 -5.63
C LEU A 58 4.79 16.33 -4.45
N LYS A 59 4.37 17.07 -3.42
CA LYS A 59 3.63 16.52 -2.27
C LYS A 59 2.32 15.88 -2.71
N ASP A 60 1.54 16.57 -3.55
CA ASP A 60 0.27 16.05 -4.09
C ASP A 60 0.50 14.79 -4.94
N THR A 61 1.57 14.77 -5.73
CA THR A 61 1.96 13.60 -6.53
C THR A 61 2.33 12.42 -5.62
N PHE A 62 3.10 12.64 -4.54
CA PHE A 62 3.42 11.58 -3.60
C PHE A 62 2.19 11.08 -2.84
N ILE A 63 1.29 11.96 -2.39
CA ILE A 63 0.03 11.56 -1.75
C ILE A 63 -0.81 10.70 -2.70
N TYR A 64 -0.89 11.08 -3.98
CA TYR A 64 -1.55 10.26 -5.00
C TYR A 64 -0.91 8.86 -5.10
N ILE A 65 0.42 8.78 -5.13
CA ILE A 65 1.15 7.50 -5.15
C ILE A 65 0.86 6.66 -3.90
N GLN A 66 0.82 7.27 -2.71
CA GLN A 66 0.49 6.56 -1.46
C GLN A 66 -0.91 5.91 -1.52
N HIS A 67 -1.89 6.58 -2.14
CA HIS A 67 -3.21 6.00 -2.38
C HIS A 67 -3.16 4.82 -3.37
N GLN A 68 -2.37 4.92 -4.44
CA GLN A 68 -2.22 3.81 -5.38
C GLN A 68 -1.50 2.61 -4.75
N LEU A 69 -0.47 2.84 -3.92
CA LEU A 69 0.21 1.78 -3.19
C LEU A 69 -0.72 1.06 -2.21
N PHE A 70 -1.64 1.78 -1.57
CA PHE A 70 -2.68 1.15 -0.74
C PHE A 70 -3.61 0.24 -1.56
N ASN A 71 -3.98 0.65 -2.78
CA ASN A 71 -4.75 -0.18 -3.70
C ASN A 71 -3.97 -1.42 -4.15
N VAL A 72 -2.67 -1.28 -4.48
CA VAL A 72 -1.78 -2.42 -4.77
C VAL A 72 -1.75 -3.40 -3.61
N GLY A 73 -1.60 -2.91 -2.38
CA GLY A 73 -1.64 -3.74 -1.17
C GLY A 73 -2.96 -4.50 -1.02
N ALA A 74 -4.09 -3.88 -1.39
CA ALA A 74 -5.39 -4.53 -1.36
C ALA A 74 -5.52 -5.66 -2.41
N GLU A 75 -5.02 -5.47 -3.63
CA GLU A 75 -4.99 -6.52 -4.67
C GLU A 75 -4.09 -7.69 -4.29
N LEU A 76 -2.91 -7.38 -3.75
CA LEU A 76 -2.01 -8.40 -3.24
C LEU A 76 -2.65 -9.18 -2.09
N ASN A 77 -3.49 -8.52 -1.28
CA ASN A 77 -4.22 -9.18 -0.20
C ASN A 77 -5.41 -10.02 -0.69
N ASN A 78 -6.04 -9.64 -1.80
CA ASN A 78 -7.13 -10.39 -2.45
C ASN A 78 -7.16 -10.15 -3.96
N ALA A 79 -6.91 -11.22 -4.71
CA ALA A 79 -6.85 -11.22 -6.17
C ALA A 79 -8.20 -10.95 -6.87
N GLU A 80 -9.32 -10.95 -6.16
CA GLU A 80 -10.62 -10.52 -6.71
C GLU A 80 -10.70 -8.99 -6.86
N PHE A 81 -9.84 -8.25 -6.17
CA PHE A 81 -9.74 -6.82 -6.36
C PHE A 81 -8.84 -6.49 -7.55
N THR A 82 -9.24 -5.50 -8.33
CA THR A 82 -8.45 -4.98 -9.45
C THR A 82 -8.70 -3.47 -9.55
N PHE A 83 -7.72 -2.69 -9.12
CA PHE A 83 -7.69 -1.24 -9.11
C PHE A 83 -6.60 -0.72 -10.08
N MET A 84 -5.43 -1.35 -10.06
CA MET A 84 -4.29 -1.08 -10.92
C MET A 84 -4.64 -1.36 -12.37
N ASN A 85 -4.33 -0.37 -13.21
CA ASN A 85 -4.60 -0.42 -14.63
C ASN A 85 -3.61 0.48 -15.38
N LYS A 86 -3.65 0.39 -16.72
CA LYS A 86 -2.72 1.13 -17.59
C LYS A 86 -2.82 2.65 -17.46
N HIS A 87 -3.97 3.20 -17.04
CA HIS A 87 -4.13 4.65 -16.88
C HIS A 87 -3.33 5.17 -15.69
N ILE A 88 -3.18 4.38 -14.61
CA ILE A 88 -2.36 4.76 -13.45
C ILE A 88 -0.88 4.80 -13.85
N VAL A 89 -0.42 3.79 -14.58
CA VAL A 89 0.97 3.76 -15.09
C VAL A 89 1.23 4.95 -16.01
N LYS A 90 0.33 5.20 -16.96
CA LYS A 90 0.43 6.34 -17.88
C LYS A 90 0.45 7.69 -17.16
N ALA A 91 -0.34 7.86 -16.10
CA ALA A 91 -0.34 9.09 -15.31
C ALA A 91 1.00 9.32 -14.59
N LEU A 92 1.68 8.24 -14.15
CA LEU A 92 3.02 8.34 -13.58
C LEU A 92 4.07 8.67 -14.65
N GLU A 93 3.98 8.06 -15.83
CA GLU A 93 4.84 8.39 -16.98
C GLU A 93 4.71 9.88 -17.35
N GLU A 94 3.48 10.39 -17.47
CA GLU A 94 3.22 11.81 -17.76
C GLU A 94 3.79 12.75 -16.69
N LYS A 95 3.77 12.33 -15.41
CA LYS A 95 4.40 13.08 -14.32
C LYS A 95 5.92 13.06 -14.39
N ILE A 96 6.51 11.92 -14.72
CA ILE A 96 7.96 11.81 -14.93
C ILE A 96 8.39 12.75 -16.07
N ASP A 97 7.67 12.74 -17.18
CA ASP A 97 7.94 13.60 -18.33
C ASP A 97 7.81 15.09 -17.99
N ALA A 98 6.87 15.46 -17.12
CA ALA A 98 6.69 16.85 -16.69
C ALA A 98 7.80 17.37 -15.75
N TYR A 99 8.52 16.48 -15.06
CA TYR A 99 9.62 16.84 -14.15
C TYR A 99 11.00 16.86 -14.82
N ASN A 100 11.14 16.27 -16.01
CA ASN A 100 12.38 16.24 -16.80
C ASN A 100 12.44 17.39 -17.82
#